data_AF-A0A836UTL5-F1
#
_entry.id   AF-A0A836UTL5-F1
#
_cell.length_a   1.000
_cell.length_b   1.000
_cell.length_c   1.000
_cell.angle_alpha   90.00
_cell.angle_beta   90.00
_cell.angle_gamma   90.00
#
_symmetry.space_group_name_H-M   'P 1'
#
loop_
_entity.id
_entity.type
_entity.pdbx_description
1 polymer ?
#
loop_
_entity_poly.entity_id
_entity_poly.type
_entity_poly.pdbx_seq_one_letter_code
_entity_poly.pdbx_strand_id
1 'polypeptide(L)' 'MEQYILFFHFLIAVALIGLILIQQGKGAEAGASFGSGASQTVFGSGGSWNFFSTMTAVLATVFFVTSVSLALIAKN' A
#
# COMPACT_ATOMS: atom_id res chain seq x y z
N MET A 1 17.08 21.50 8.28
CA MET A 1 16.33 21.00 7.11
C MET A 1 15.73 19.62 7.36
N GLU A 2 16.42 18.72 8.07
CA GLU A 2 15.97 17.36 8.39
C GLU A 2 14.61 17.29 9.12
N GLN A 3 14.35 18.21 10.04
CA GLN A 3 13.08 18.24 10.80
C GLN A 3 11.84 18.38 9.91
N TYR A 4 11.94 19.14 8.80
CA TYR A 4 10.84 19.29 7.83
C TYR A 4 10.61 18.00 7.04
N ILE A 5 11.70 17.32 6.68
CA ILE A 5 11.67 16.07 5.92
C ILE A 5 11.05 14.95 6.78
N LEU A 6 11.45 14.86 8.05
CA LEU A 6 10.89 13.90 9.00
C LEU A 6 9.41 14.16 9.27
N PHE A 7 9.01 15.43 9.41
CA PHE A 7 7.61 15.81 9.62
C PHE A 7 6.73 15.39 8.43
N PHE A 8 7.17 15.65 7.20
CA PHE A 8 6.46 15.21 5.99
C PHE A 8 6.41 13.68 5.87
N HIS A 9 7.52 13.00 6.15
CA HIS A 9 7.58 11.54 6.12
C HIS A 9 6.59 10.90 7.11
N PHE A 10 6.52 11.45 8.34
CA PHE A 10 5.57 11.01 9.36
C PHE A 10 4.11 11.20 8.93
N LEU A 11 3.78 12.34 8.31
CA LEU A 11 2.43 12.60 7.80
C LEU A 11 2.02 11.57 6.73
N ILE A 12 2.93 11.27 5.79
CA ILE A 12 2.70 10.28 4.74
C ILE A 12 2.53 8.88 5.34
N ALA A 13 3.31 8.53 6.37
CA ALA A 13 3.20 7.25 7.06
C ALA A 13 1.82 7.07 7.69
N VAL A 14 1.33 8.07 8.43
CA VAL A 14 0.01 8.04 9.08
C VAL A 14 -1.11 7.95 8.04
N ALA A 15 -1.03 8.73 6.97
CA ALA A 15 -2.00 8.69 5.88
C ALA A 15 -2.05 7.30 5.21
N LEU A 16 -0.90 6.67 4.99
CA LEU A 16 -0.81 5.31 4.45
C LEU A 16 -1.41 4.27 5.40
N ILE A 17 -1.11 4.35 6.69
CA ILE A 17 -1.68 3.43 7.69
C ILE A 17 -3.22 3.55 7.66
N GLY A 18 -3.76 4.77 7.69
CA GLY A 18 -5.20 5.00 7.60
C GLY A 18 -5.82 4.41 6.31
N LEU A 19 -5.18 4.63 5.16
CA LEU A 19 -5.62 4.09 3.87
C LEU A 19 -5.60 2.57 3.84
N ILE A 20 -4.56 1.94 4.40
CA ILE A 20 -4.40 0.49 4.43
C ILE A 20 -5.43 -0.14 5.38
N LEU A 21 -5.69 0.46 6.54
CA LEU A 21 -6.69 -0.03 7.49
C LEU A 21 -8.08 -0.06 6.86
N ILE A 22 -8.44 0.95 6.07
CA ILE A 22 -9.71 0.99 5.30
C ILE A 22 -9.76 -0.12 4.24
N GLN A 23 -8.61 -0.62 3.77
CA GLN A 23 -8.53 -1.63 2.70
C GLN A 23 -8.47 -3.08 3.18
N GLN A 24 -8.44 -3.35 4.50
CA GLN A 24 -8.24 -4.70 5.06
C GLN A 24 -9.34 -5.72 4.69
N GLY A 25 -10.53 -5.27 4.29
CA GLY A 25 -11.61 -6.15 3.82
C GLY A 25 -11.36 -6.76 2.44
N LYS A 26 -10.77 -6.00 1.50
CA LYS A 26 -10.62 -6.43 0.08
C LYS A 26 -9.50 -7.45 -0.13
N GLY A 27 -8.48 -7.44 0.73
CA GLY A 27 -7.38 -8.41 0.68
C GLY A 27 -7.77 -9.79 1.25
N ALA A 28 -8.63 -9.80 2.27
CA ALA A 28 -9.15 -11.03 2.86
C ALA A 28 -10.03 -11.82 1.86
N GLU A 29 -10.82 -11.11 1.04
CA GLU A 29 -11.65 -11.68 -0.03
C GLU A 29 -10.83 -12.39 -1.12
N ALA A 30 -9.66 -11.82 -1.47
CA ALA A 30 -8.73 -12.43 -2.41
C ALA A 30 -8.05 -13.70 -1.85
N GLY A 31 -7.84 -13.80 -0.54
CA GLY A 31 -7.29 -15.00 0.11
C GLY A 31 -8.34 -16.11 0.32
N ALA A 32 -9.58 -15.73 0.62
CA ALA A 32 -10.69 -16.67 0.83
C ALA A 32 -11.11 -17.40 -0.46
N SER A 33 -10.93 -16.75 -1.62
CA SER A 33 -11.26 -17.33 -2.93
C SER A 33 -10.32 -18.46 -3.37
N PHE A 34 -9.13 -18.58 -2.78
CA PHE A 34 -8.24 -19.74 -2.98
C PHE A 34 -8.64 -20.97 -2.16
N GLY A 35 -9.51 -20.83 -1.15
CA GLY A 35 -9.85 -21.90 -0.20
C GLY A 35 -11.11 -22.71 -0.51
N SER A 36 -12.03 -22.23 -1.34
CA SER A 36 -13.36 -22.86 -1.52
C SER A 36 -13.54 -23.77 -2.75
N GLY A 37 -12.46 -24.25 -3.38
CA GLY A 37 -12.51 -25.49 -4.17
C GLY A 37 -13.42 -25.52 -5.40
N ALA A 38 -13.64 -24.41 -6.12
CA ALA A 38 -14.27 -24.44 -7.43
C ALA A 38 -13.30 -23.90 -8.48
N SER A 39 -13.10 -24.69 -9.54
CA SER A 39 -12.37 -24.38 -10.77
C SER A 39 -13.06 -23.25 -11.58
N GLN A 40 -13.55 -22.21 -10.91
CA GLN A 40 -14.03 -20.97 -11.50
C GLN A 40 -12.82 -20.05 -11.59
N THR A 41 -12.09 -20.16 -12.70
CA THR A 41 -11.10 -19.17 -13.19
C THR A 41 -10.38 -18.39 -12.08
N VAL A 42 -9.28 -18.94 -11.55
CA VAL A 42 -8.33 -18.18 -10.69
C VAL A 42 -7.82 -16.91 -11.40
N PHE A 43 -7.99 -16.84 -12.72
CA PHE A 43 -7.78 -15.68 -13.59
C PHE A 43 -9.09 -15.06 -14.12
N GLY A 44 -10.18 -15.14 -13.35
CA GLY A 44 -11.46 -14.52 -13.69
C GLY A 44 -11.24 -13.06 -14.08
N SER A 45 -11.91 -12.62 -15.15
CA SER A 45 -11.72 -11.32 -15.81
C SER A 45 -11.43 -10.23 -14.79
N GLY A 46 -10.19 -9.72 -14.81
CA GLY A 46 -9.63 -8.82 -13.81
C GLY A 46 -10.67 -7.83 -13.31
N GLY A 47 -11.14 -8.07 -12.08
CA GLY A 47 -12.16 -7.25 -11.45
C GLY A 47 -11.72 -5.80 -11.45
N SER A 48 -12.61 -4.94 -11.93
CA SER A 48 -12.55 -3.47 -11.97
C SER A 48 -11.42 -2.85 -11.16
N TRP A 49 -10.58 -2.08 -11.84
CA TRP A 49 -9.44 -1.36 -11.27
C TRP A 49 -9.91 -0.53 -10.06
N ASN A 50 -9.61 -1.01 -8.86
CA ASN A 50 -10.03 -0.35 -7.64
C ASN A 50 -9.14 0.88 -7.42
N PHE A 51 -9.66 2.08 -7.70
CA PHE A 51 -8.96 3.36 -7.51
C PHE A 51 -8.19 3.43 -6.19
N PHE A 52 -8.80 2.97 -5.09
CA PHE A 52 -8.17 2.95 -3.77
C PHE A 52 -6.95 2.02 -3.67
N SER A 53 -6.95 0.88 -4.37
CA SER A 53 -5.82 -0.06 -4.39
C SER A 53 -4.66 0.48 -5.22
N THR A 54 -4.95 1.04 -6.40
CA THR A 54 -3.93 1.70 -7.22
C THR A 54 -3.33 2.90 -6.49
N MET A 55 -4.15 3.71 -5.82
CA MET A 55 -3.69 4.85 -5.02
C MET A 55 -2.80 4.42 -3.85
N THR A 56 -3.17 3.35 -3.12
CA THR A 56 -2.30 2.79 -2.06
C THR A 56 -0.99 2.26 -2.60
N ALA A 57 -1.00 1.57 -3.75
CA ALA A 57 0.23 1.07 -4.36
C ALA A 57 1.20 2.21 -4.72
N VAL A 58 0.69 3.30 -5.29
CA VAL A 58 1.48 4.49 -5.60
C VAL A 58 2.02 5.14 -4.33
N LEU A 59 1.15 5.39 -3.34
CA LEU A 59 1.56 6.01 -2.07
C LEU A 59 2.59 5.16 -1.31
N ALA A 60 2.41 3.83 -1.29
CA ALA A 60 3.34 2.91 -0.64
C ALA A 60 4.72 2.93 -1.32
N THR A 61 4.74 3.00 -2.66
CA THR A 61 5.98 3.12 -3.44
C THR A 61 6.70 4.42 -3.11
N VAL A 62 5.99 5.56 -3.11
CA VAL A 62 6.57 6.88 -2.78
C VAL A 62 7.11 6.91 -1.34
N PHE A 63 6.38 6.31 -0.40
CA PHE A 63 6.82 6.20 0.99
C PHE A 63 8.10 5.39 1.12
N PHE A 64 8.20 4.25 0.44
CA PHE A 64 9.41 3.42 0.44
C PHE A 64 10.62 4.15 -0.13
N VAL A 65 10.45 4.81 -1.28
CA VAL A 65 11.52 5.61 -1.91
C VAL A 65 11.98 6.73 -0.99
N THR A 66 11.03 7.42 -0.36
CA THR A 66 11.32 8.49 0.61
C THR A 66 12.06 7.92 1.82
N SER A 67 11.60 6.80 2.38
CA SER A 67 12.24 6.12 3.52
C SER A 67 13.69 5.74 3.25
N VAL A 68 13.94 5.10 2.09
CA VAL A 68 15.30 4.72 1.66
C VAL A 68 16.16 5.97 1.44
N SER A 69 15.62 7.02 0.82
CA SER A 69 16.35 8.27 0.58
C SER A 69 16.74 8.96 1.89
N LEU A 70 15.83 9.05 2.86
CA LEU A 70 16.13 9.56 4.20
C LEU A 70 17.17 8.68 4.91
N ALA A 71 17.07 7.36 4.80
CA ALA A 71 18.02 6.46 5.43
C ALA A 71 19.44 6.62 4.88
N LEU A 72 19.59 6.89 3.58
CA LEU A 72 20.89 7.16 2.96
C LEU A 72 21.44 8.54 3.34
N ILE A 73 20.59 9.55 3.44
CA ILE A 73 20.98 10.91 3.85
C ILE A 73 21.31 10.98 5.35
N ALA A 74 20.54 10.31 6.20
CA ALA A 74 20.74 10.30 7.65
C ALA A 74 21.93 9.43 8.11
N LYS A 75 22.49 8.60 7.22
CA LYS A 75 23.68 7.78 7.49
C LYS A 75 24.99 8.53 7.22
N ASN A 76 24.93 9.86 7.07
CA ASN A 76 26.07 10.73 6.78
C ASN A 76 26.00 11.98 7.66
#